data_AF-A0A520HP95-F1
#
_entry.id   AF-A0A520HP95-F1
#
_cell.length_a   1.000
_cell.length_b   1.000
_cell.length_c   1.000
_cell.angle_alpha   90.00
_cell.angle_beta   90.00
_cell.angle_gamma   90.00
#
_symmetry.space_group_name_H-M   'P 1'
#
loop_
_entity.id
_entity.type
_entity.pdbx_description
1 polymer ?
#
loop_
_entity_poly.entity_id
_entity_poly.type
_entity_poly.pdbx_seq_one_letter_code
_entity_poly.pdbx_strand_id
1 'polypeptide(L)' 'HDSIAVFALDAKGDPRLVQHAPAGAAYPRHFLLLEDESLMVIANEKDECVTLLPIDADGLLGPHVARVAVPGAAFVLPL' A
#
# COMPACT_ATOMS: atom_id res chain seq x y z
N HIS A 1 -11.24 -6.28 -4.76
CA HIS A 1 -9.99 -7.05 -4.58
C HIS A 1 -9.21 -6.34 -3.49
N ASP A 2 -8.68 -7.05 -2.51
CA ASP A 2 -8.00 -6.47 -1.35
C ASP A 2 -6.51 -6.30 -1.65
N SER A 3 -6.19 -5.39 -2.57
CA SER A 3 -4.84 -5.22 -3.11
C SER A 3 -4.52 -3.80 -3.52
N ILE A 4 -3.22 -3.52 -3.63
CA ILE A 4 -2.66 -2.38 -4.34
C ILE A 4 -2.20 -2.83 -5.73
N ALA A 5 -2.58 -2.10 -6.77
CA ALA A 5 -2.07 -2.32 -8.12
C ALA A 5 -0.82 -1.46 -8.34
N VAL A 6 0.27 -2.07 -8.74
CA VAL A 6 1.56 -1.40 -8.99
C VAL A 6 1.81 -1.37 -10.49
N PHE A 7 2.17 -0.19 -11.00
CA PHE A 7 2.45 0.03 -12.42
C PHE A 7 3.86 0.57 -12.57
N ALA A 8 4.63 -0.03 -13.49
CA ALA A 8 5.87 0.55 -13.96
C ALA A 8 5.56 1.46 -15.15
N LEU A 9 6.15 2.65 -15.17
CA LEU A 9 6.05 3.56 -16.31
C LEU A 9 7.15 3.26 -17.32
N ASP A 10 6.81 3.23 -18.59
CA ASP A 10 7.81 3.12 -19.66
C ASP A 10 8.49 4.47 -19.97
N ALA A 11 9.37 4.51 -20.98
CA ALA A 11 10.09 5.72 -21.37
C ALA A 11 9.18 6.86 -21.90
N LYS A 12 7.94 6.56 -22.28
CA LYS A 12 6.93 7.54 -22.70
C LYS A 12 5.98 7.92 -21.56
N GLY A 13 6.09 7.26 -20.41
CA GLY A 13 5.19 7.42 -19.27
C GLY A 13 3.94 6.54 -19.33
N ASP A 14 3.86 5.58 -20.26
CA ASP A 14 2.72 4.68 -20.36
C ASP A 14 2.76 3.64 -19.21
N PRO A 15 1.65 3.42 -18.48
CA PRO A 15 1.63 2.51 -17.35
C PRO A 15 1.51 1.05 -17.80
N ARG A 16 2.40 0.21 -17.29
CA ARG A 16 2.33 -1.25 -17.40
C ARG A 16 2.09 -1.84 -16.02
N LEU A 17 0.99 -2.56 -15.84
CA LEU A 17 0.72 -3.31 -14.60
C LEU A 17 1.84 -4.32 -14.36
N VAL A 18 2.48 -4.25 -13.20
CA VAL A 18 3.56 -5.16 -12.79
C VAL A 18 3.23 -5.99 -11.55
N GLN A 19 2.25 -5.56 -10.74
CA GLN A 19 1.88 -6.30 -9.53
C GLN A 19 0.42 -6.02 -9.11
N HIS A 20 -0.22 -7.02 -8.51
CA HIS A 20 -1.31 -6.86 -7.56
C HIS A 20 -0.82 -7.32 -6.18
N ALA A 21 -0.36 -6.39 -5.36
CA ALA A 21 0.14 -6.68 -4.03
C ALA A 21 -1.02 -6.82 -3.03
N PRO A 22 -1.10 -7.90 -2.22
CA PRO A 22 -2.13 -8.00 -1.18
C PRO A 22 -2.01 -6.84 -0.19
N ALA A 23 -3.12 -6.14 0.09
CA ALA A 23 -3.11 -5.02 1.04
C ALA A 23 -2.84 -5.46 2.49
N GLY A 24 -2.95 -6.78 2.78
CA GLY A 24 -2.76 -7.37 4.10
C GLY A 24 -4.03 -7.39 4.96
N ALA A 25 -5.11 -6.75 4.51
CA ALA A 25 -6.41 -6.69 5.17
C ALA A 25 -7.51 -6.27 4.16
N ALA A 26 -8.78 -6.31 4.60
CA ALA A 26 -9.93 -6.07 3.73
C ALA A 26 -10.24 -4.58 3.52
N TYR A 27 -10.67 -4.24 2.30
CA TYR A 27 -11.14 -2.90 1.90
C TYR A 27 -10.08 -1.80 2.10
N PRO A 28 -8.96 -1.85 1.36
CA PRO A 28 -7.99 -0.75 1.33
C PRO A 28 -8.67 0.53 0.82
N ARG A 29 -8.90 1.50 1.72
CA ARG A 29 -9.62 2.74 1.44
C ARG A 29 -8.68 3.86 1.03
N HIS A 30 -7.49 3.87 1.62
CA HIS A 30 -6.48 4.90 1.39
C HIS A 30 -5.08 4.32 1.62
N PHE A 31 -4.07 4.90 0.98
CA PHE A 31 -2.66 4.58 1.26
C PHE A 31 -1.79 5.83 1.20
N LEU A 32 -0.65 5.78 1.88
CA LEU A 32 0.37 6.82 1.91
C LEU A 32 1.74 6.17 1.65
N LEU A 33 2.54 6.75 0.76
CA LEU A 33 3.93 6.38 0.59
C LEU A 33 4.78 7.19 1.58
N LEU A 34 5.64 6.49 2.29
CA LEU A 34 6.69 7.03 3.14
C LEU A 34 8.02 6.72 2.44
N GLU A 35 8.40 7.60 1.53
CA GLU A 35 9.50 7.35 0.57
C GLU A 35 10.86 7.21 1.26
N ASP A 36 11.13 8.05 2.27
CA ASP A 36 12.37 8.05 3.04
C ASP A 36 12.57 6.72 3.80
N GLU A 37 11.47 6.07 4.17
CA GLU A 37 11.45 4.78 4.86
C GLU A 37 11.27 3.58 3.92
N SER A 38 11.05 3.82 2.61
CA SER A 38 10.69 2.77 1.64
C SER A 38 9.50 1.92 2.12
N LEU A 39 8.45 2.58 2.62
CA LEU A 39 7.25 1.95 3.16
C LEU A 39 5.98 2.51 2.52
N MET A 40 4.96 1.66 2.42
CA MET A 40 3.58 2.05 2.12
C MET A 40 2.69 1.73 3.31
N VAL A 41 1.93 2.72 3.75
CA VAL A 41 0.93 2.59 4.81
C VAL A 41 -0.44 2.50 4.18
N ILE A 42 -1.25 1.51 4.54
CA ILE A 42 -2.57 1.26 3.94
C ILE A 42 -3.63 1.25 5.05
N ALA A 43 -4.65 2.10 4.92
CA ALA A 43 -5.85 2.05 5.76
C ALA A 43 -6.87 1.05 5.18
N ASN A 44 -7.22 0.04 5.97
CA ASN A 44 -8.15 -1.03 5.62
C ASN A 44 -9.44 -0.85 6.43
N GLU A 45 -10.48 -0.29 5.81
CA GLU A 45 -11.65 0.23 6.53
C GLU A 45 -12.46 -0.86 7.21
N LYS A 46 -12.78 -1.95 6.48
CA LYS A 46 -13.64 -3.01 7.02
C LYS A 46 -12.94 -3.91 8.04
N ASP A 47 -11.62 -4.01 7.93
CA ASP A 47 -10.78 -4.76 8.85
C ASP A 47 -10.27 -3.89 10.01
N GLU A 48 -10.69 -2.61 10.05
CA GLU A 48 -10.41 -1.65 11.11
C GLU A 48 -8.93 -1.60 11.50
N CYS A 49 -8.06 -1.54 10.50
CA CYS A 49 -6.63 -1.58 10.73
C CYS A 49 -5.82 -0.83 9.67
N VAL A 50 -4.58 -0.56 10.03
CA VAL A 50 -3.55 -0.07 9.13
C VAL A 50 -2.50 -1.15 8.93
N THR A 51 -2.07 -1.39 7.70
CA THR A 51 -0.97 -2.31 7.36
C THR A 51 0.21 -1.53 6.77
N LEU A 52 1.42 -2.02 7.01
CA LEU A 52 2.65 -1.44 6.46
C LEU A 52 3.32 -2.46 5.53
N LEU A 53 3.57 -2.08 4.29
CA LEU A 53 4.24 -2.90 3.28
C LEU A 53 5.58 -2.26 2.92
N PRO A 54 6.68 -3.02 2.86
CA PRO A 54 7.96 -2.54 2.33
C PRO A 54 7.87 -2.34 0.82
N ILE A 55 8.59 -1.34 0.33
CA ILE A 55 8.83 -1.08 -1.08
C ILE A 55 10.24 -1.59 -1.38
N ASP A 56 10.34 -2.60 -2.23
CA ASP A 56 11.62 -3.17 -2.65
C ASP A 56 12.33 -2.23 -3.63
N ALA A 57 13.64 -2.45 -3.83
CA ALA A 57 14.48 -1.58 -4.68
C ALA A 57 14.03 -1.54 -6.16
N ASP A 58 13.24 -2.52 -6.61
CA ASP A 58 12.63 -2.56 -7.95
C ASP A 58 11.25 -1.89 -8.01
N GLY A 59 10.79 -1.30 -6.90
CA GLY A 59 9.50 -0.63 -6.77
C GLY A 59 8.31 -1.56 -6.50
N LEU A 60 8.54 -2.87 -6.32
CA LEU A 60 7.48 -3.81 -5.94
C LEU A 60 7.17 -3.71 -4.44
N LEU A 61 5.96 -4.10 -4.07
CA LEU A 61 5.54 -4.18 -2.68
C LEU A 61 5.76 -5.59 -2.12
N GLY A 62 6.45 -5.68 -0.99
CA GLY A 62 6.59 -6.92 -0.24
C GLY A 62 5.36 -7.23 0.64
N PRO A 63 5.33 -8.41 1.29
CA PRO A 63 4.31 -8.75 2.27
C PRO A 63 4.28 -7.74 3.42
N HIS A 64 3.10 -7.48 3.99
CA HIS A 64 2.99 -6.56 5.12
C HIS A 64 3.86 -7.02 6.30
N VAL A 65 4.60 -6.08 6.90
CA VAL A 65 5.50 -6.32 8.04
C VAL A 65 4.90 -5.88 9.36
N ALA A 66 3.83 -5.09 9.33
CA ALA A 66 3.08 -4.70 10.50
C ALA A 66 1.58 -4.55 10.19
N ARG A 67 0.77 -4.75 11.23
CA ARG A 67 -0.67 -4.48 11.26
C ARG A 67 -1.01 -3.82 12.60
N VAL A 68 -1.67 -2.67 12.56
CA VAL A 68 -2.07 -1.91 13.74
C VAL A 68 -3.59 -1.74 13.73
N ALA A 69 -4.26 -2.10 14.84
CA ALA A 69 -5.69 -1.90 14.97
C ALA A 69 -6.00 -0.39 15.05
N VAL A 70 -6.89 0.08 14.18
CA VAL A 70 -7.32 1.47 14.07
C VAL A 70 -8.81 1.45 13.72
N PRO A 71 -9.71 1.49 14.72
CA PRO A 71 -11.15 1.53 14.48
C PRO A 71 -11.53 2.67 13.53
N GLY A 72 -12.28 2.35 12.46
CA GLY A 72 -12.68 3.33 11.46
C GLY A 72 -11.55 3.88 10.58
N ALA A 73 -10.46 3.12 10.38
CA ALA A 73 -9.36 3.49 9.49
C ALA A 73 -9.84 3.81 8.06
N ALA A 74 -9.99 5.10 7.76
CA ALA A 74 -10.41 5.56 6.44
C ALA A 74 -9.30 6.25 5.65
N PHE A 75 -8.33 6.86 6.34
CA PHE A 75 -7.35 7.74 5.75
C PHE A 75 -6.07 7.81 6.57
N VAL A 76 -4.94 8.05 5.90
CA VAL A 76 -3.60 8.18 6.48
C VAL A 76 -2.95 9.44 5.92
N LEU A 77 -2.31 10.23 6.77
CA LEU A 77 -1.83 11.57 6.45
C LEU A 77 -0.43 11.75 7.06
N PRO A 78 0.53 12.36 6.35
CA PRO A 78 1.81 12.74 6.96
C PRO A 78 1.58 13.74 8.11
N LEU A 79 2.51 13.74 9.06
CA LEU A 79 2.58 14.74 10.13
C LEU A 79 3.19 16.06 9.64
#